data_AF-A0A522ZPI1-F1
#
_entry.id   AF-A0A522ZPI1-F1
#
_cell.length_a   1.000
_cell.length_b   1.000
_cell.length_c   1.000
_cell.angle_alpha   90.00
_cell.angle_beta   90.00
_cell.angle_gamma   90.00
#
_symmetry.space_group_name_H-M   'P 1'
#
loop_
_entity.id
_entity.type
_entity.pdbx_description
1 polymer ?
#
loop_
_entity_poly.entity_id
_entity_poly.type
_entity_poly.pdbx_seq_one_letter_code
_entity_poly.pdbx_strand_id
1 'polypeptide(L)'
;MAIIARKPYDFPPADSVEHYHGDQLIYMCWGHHLMFAAPFMTMASPKTSFGEFLKTALEPIIALDPDAAKVDWTKVEWTRRGKAFKPALDKSLQDNGIVHKEYLRFDTPGLNTVCG
;
A
#
# COMPACT_ATOMS: atom_id res chain seq x y z
N MET A 1 3.59 -26.89 5.47
CA MET A 1 2.95 -28.19 5.25
C MET A 1 2.20 -28.11 3.93
N ALA A 2 2.33 -29.10 3.03
CA ALA A 2 1.57 -29.14 1.79
C ALA A 2 0.15 -29.69 2.03
N ILE A 3 -0.80 -29.36 1.15
CA ILE A 3 -2.19 -29.86 1.23
C ILE A 3 -2.18 -31.38 0.96
N ILE A 4 -2.90 -32.15 1.79
CA ILE A 4 -3.17 -33.57 1.54
C ILE A 4 -4.53 -33.70 0.88
N ALA A 5 -4.57 -34.23 -0.34
CA ALA A 5 -5.80 -34.34 -1.14
C ALA A 5 -5.94 -35.71 -1.81
N ARG A 6 -7.17 -36.11 -2.13
CA ARG A 6 -7.50 -37.36 -2.83
C ARG A 6 -7.22 -37.33 -4.34
N LYS A 7 -6.94 -36.15 -4.89
CA LYS A 7 -6.60 -35.86 -6.29
C LYS A 7 -5.49 -34.80 -6.32
N PRO A 8 -4.80 -34.58 -7.45
CA PRO A 8 -3.88 -33.45 -7.59
C PRO A 8 -4.56 -32.14 -7.14
N TYR A 9 -3.91 -31.45 -6.20
CA TYR A 9 -4.37 -30.19 -5.63
C TYR A 9 -3.47 -29.07 -6.14
N ASP A 10 -3.71 -28.68 -7.39
CA ASP A 10 -2.94 -27.68 -8.11
C ASP A 10 -3.93 -26.74 -8.81
N PHE A 11 -4.00 -25.50 -8.32
CA PHE A 11 -4.92 -24.48 -8.81
C PHE A 11 -4.16 -23.17 -8.95
N PRO A 12 -4.37 -22.41 -10.02
CA PRO A 12 -3.77 -21.09 -10.15
C PRO A 12 -4.32 -20.17 -9.04
N PRO A 13 -3.50 -19.21 -8.55
CA PRO A 13 -3.99 -18.18 -7.64
C PRO A 13 -5.16 -17.42 -8.26
N ALA A 14 -6.26 -17.28 -7.53
CA ALA A 14 -7.45 -16.56 -8.01
C ALA A 14 -7.19 -15.06 -8.20
N ASP A 15 -6.22 -14.52 -7.46
CA ASP A 15 -5.82 -13.11 -7.42
C ASP A 15 -4.44 -12.90 -8.06
N SER A 16 -4.19 -13.58 -9.19
CA SER A 16 -2.99 -13.32 -9.99
C SER A 16 -3.09 -11.98 -10.70
N VAL A 17 -1.95 -11.31 -10.96
CA VAL A 17 -1.91 -9.94 -11.50
C VAL A 17 -2.57 -9.83 -12.88
N GLU A 18 -2.58 -10.92 -13.64
CA GLU A 18 -3.19 -11.01 -14.97
C GLU A 18 -4.70 -10.72 -14.94
N HIS A 19 -5.37 -10.93 -13.81
CA HIS A 19 -6.79 -10.64 -13.63
C HIS A 19 -7.11 -9.17 -13.37
N TYR A 20 -6.09 -8.30 -13.24
CA TYR A 20 -6.25 -6.89 -12.89
C TYR A 20 -6.08 -5.95 -14.10
N HIS A 21 -6.18 -6.48 -15.32
CA HIS A 21 -6.27 -5.69 -16.56
C HIS A 21 -5.15 -4.66 -16.78
N GLY A 22 -3.94 -4.97 -16.31
CA GLY A 22 -2.76 -4.09 -16.41
C GLY A 22 -2.51 -3.23 -15.18
N ASP A 23 -3.43 -3.23 -14.20
CA ASP A 23 -3.24 -2.64 -12.89
C ASP A 23 -2.76 -3.68 -11.87
N GLN A 24 -2.49 -3.21 -10.66
CA GLN A 24 -2.06 -4.06 -9.54
C GLN A 24 -2.66 -3.58 -8.22
N LEU A 25 -2.82 -4.53 -7.29
CA LEU A 25 -3.20 -4.23 -5.91
C LEU A 25 -1.99 -3.78 -5.10
N ILE A 26 -2.20 -2.77 -4.26
CA ILE A 26 -1.21 -2.26 -3.30
C ILE A 26 -1.92 -2.08 -1.96
N TYR A 27 -1.34 -2.65 -0.90
CA TYR A 27 -1.84 -2.49 0.46
C TYR A 27 -1.11 -1.34 1.15
N MET A 28 -1.87 -0.40 1.70
CA MET A 28 -1.35 0.79 2.38
C MET A 28 -1.80 0.80 3.83
N CYS A 29 -0.85 0.88 4.77
CA CYS A 29 -1.15 0.97 6.19
C CYS A 29 -0.60 2.28 6.75
N TRP A 30 -1.47 3.09 7.35
CA TRP A 30 -1.07 4.26 8.11
C TRP A 30 -0.85 3.87 9.56
N GLY A 31 0.41 3.88 10.01
CA GLY A 31 0.75 3.55 11.39
C GLY A 31 0.16 4.57 12.36
N HIS A 32 -0.28 4.10 13.53
CA HIS A 32 -0.86 4.92 14.61
C HIS A 32 -2.18 5.66 14.26
N HIS A 33 -2.92 5.21 13.23
CA HIS A 33 -4.22 5.78 12.84
C HIS A 33 -5.30 4.70 12.78
N LEU A 34 -5.68 4.16 13.95
CA LEU A 34 -6.67 3.07 14.07
C LEU A 34 -8.12 3.52 13.84
N MET A 35 -8.36 4.79 13.50
CA MET A 35 -9.64 5.22 12.93
C MET A 35 -9.99 4.34 11.71
N PHE A 36 -8.98 3.92 10.96
CA PHE A 36 -9.10 2.93 9.91
C PHE A 36 -8.78 1.54 10.49
N ALA A 37 -9.78 0.67 10.55
CA ALA A 37 -9.69 -0.62 11.23
C ALA A 37 -8.68 -1.60 10.58
N ALA A 38 -8.29 -1.37 9.33
CA ALA A 38 -7.39 -2.24 8.58
C ALA A 38 -6.59 -1.43 7.54
N PRO A 39 -5.47 -1.99 7.03
CA PRO A 39 -4.79 -1.45 5.86
C PRO A 39 -5.74 -1.32 4.67
N PHE A 40 -5.53 -0.28 3.87
CA PHE A 40 -6.30 0.00 2.66
C PHE A 40 -5.85 -0.91 1.53
N MET A 41 -6.81 -1.42 0.77
CA MET A 41 -6.55 -2.06 -0.51
C MET A 41 -6.77 -1.01 -1.60
N THR A 42 -5.71 -0.67 -2.31
CA THR A 42 -5.72 0.28 -3.42
C THR A 42 -5.39 -0.42 -4.72
N MET A 43 -5.76 0.19 -5.84
CA MET A 43 -5.46 -0.32 -7.18
C MET A 43 -4.84 0.80 -8.00
N ALA A 44 -3.73 0.52 -8.69
CA ALA A 44 -3.06 1.48 -9.54
C ALA A 44 -2.27 0.79 -10.66
N SER A 45 -2.01 1.52 -11.74
CA SER A 45 -1.15 1.04 -12.80
C SER A 45 0.30 0.99 -12.33
N PRO A 46 1.10 -0.05 -12.68
CA PRO A 46 2.54 -0.08 -12.39
C PRO A 46 3.30 1.13 -12.93
N LYS A 47 2.76 1.79 -13.97
CA LYS A 47 3.36 2.96 -14.62
C LYS A 47 3.05 4.29 -13.92
N THR A 48 2.03 4.34 -13.05
CA THR A 48 1.68 5.54 -12.28
C THR A 48 2.85 5.93 -11.39
N SER A 49 3.15 7.23 -11.29
CA SER A 49 4.18 7.73 -10.37
C SER A 49 3.77 7.51 -8.92
N PHE A 50 4.72 7.27 -8.02
CA PHE A 50 4.40 7.07 -6.61
C PHE A 50 3.70 8.32 -6.02
N GLY A 51 4.13 9.52 -6.37
CA GLY A 51 3.49 10.76 -5.92
C GLY A 51 2.05 10.93 -6.44
N GLU A 52 1.77 10.55 -7.68
CA GLU A 52 0.41 10.56 -8.23
C GLU A 52 -0.46 9.50 -7.56
N PHE A 53 0.08 8.31 -7.29
CA PHE A 53 -0.62 7.26 -6.56
C PHE A 53 -1.06 7.74 -5.16
N LEU A 54 -0.18 8.43 -4.42
CA LEU A 54 -0.55 9.00 -3.12
C LEU A 54 -1.72 9.98 -3.24
N LYS A 55 -1.65 10.92 -4.19
CA LYS A 55 -2.68 11.95 -4.39
C LYS A 55 -4.03 11.39 -4.84
N THR A 56 -4.00 10.42 -5.74
CA THR A 56 -5.22 9.95 -6.43
C THR A 56 -5.87 8.76 -5.73
N ALA A 57 -5.08 7.86 -5.14
CA ALA A 57 -5.58 6.64 -4.52
C ALA A 57 -5.59 6.70 -2.99
N LEU A 58 -4.60 7.34 -2.35
CA LEU A 58 -4.44 7.28 -0.89
C LEU A 58 -5.03 8.47 -0.14
N GLU A 59 -4.72 9.71 -0.57
CA GLU A 59 -5.18 10.95 0.08
C GLU A 59 -6.72 10.99 0.27
N PRO A 60 -7.56 10.61 -0.72
CA PRO A 60 -9.01 10.60 -0.53
C PRO A 60 -9.48 9.62 0.55
N ILE A 61 -8.74 8.53 0.78
CA ILE A 61 -9.09 7.50 1.77
C ILE A 61 -8.78 8.00 3.18
N ILE A 62 -7.61 8.63 3.36
CA ILE A 62 -7.16 9.07 4.69
C ILE A 62 -7.78 10.38 5.15
N ALA A 63 -8.46 11.13 4.26
CA ALA A 63 -8.99 12.47 4.50
C ALA A 63 -9.97 12.60 5.70
N LEU A 64 -10.55 11.49 6.18
CA LEU A 64 -11.42 11.48 7.35
C LEU A 64 -10.66 11.65 8.68
N ASP A 65 -9.35 11.39 8.68
CA ASP A 65 -8.52 11.56 9.87
C ASP A 65 -8.08 13.02 10.04
N PRO A 66 -8.15 13.60 11.24
CA PRO A 66 -7.77 14.99 11.49
C PRO A 66 -6.30 15.32 11.15
N ASP A 67 -5.42 14.32 11.13
CA ASP A 67 -4.01 14.53 10.80
C ASP A 67 -3.70 14.46 9.30
N ALA A 68 -4.66 14.01 8.48
CA ALA A 68 -4.45 13.83 7.04
C ALA A 68 -4.00 15.13 6.34
N ALA A 69 -4.57 16.27 6.73
CA ALA A 69 -4.22 17.57 6.18
C ALA A 69 -2.81 18.06 6.56
N LYS A 70 -2.18 17.45 7.57
CA LYS A 70 -0.83 17.81 8.06
C LYS A 70 0.26 16.90 7.50
N VAL A 71 -0.10 15.85 6.77
CA VAL A 71 0.85 14.86 6.25
C VAL A 71 1.82 15.54 5.27
N ASP A 72 3.10 15.50 5.62
CA ASP A 72 4.21 15.91 4.76
C ASP A 72 4.90 14.68 4.20
N TRP A 73 4.59 14.32 2.95
CA TRP A 73 5.11 13.13 2.28
C TRP A 73 6.64 13.05 2.22
N THR A 74 7.35 14.16 2.40
CA THR A 74 8.83 14.19 2.43
C THR A 74 9.42 13.74 3.77
N LYS A 75 8.62 13.76 4.84
CA LYS A 75 9.00 13.38 6.21
C LYS A 75 8.45 12.03 6.65
N VAL A 76 7.60 11.43 5.82
CA VAL A 76 7.00 10.13 6.09
C VAL A 76 8.07 9.04 6.15
N GLU A 77 7.98 8.20 7.18
CA GLU A 77 8.81 7.03 7.33
C GLU A 77 8.14 5.83 6.66
N TRP A 78 8.83 5.24 5.68
CA TRP A 78 8.28 4.18 4.86
C TRP A 78 8.88 2.82 5.23
N THR A 79 8.01 1.81 5.30
CA THR A 79 8.40 0.42 5.49
C THR A 79 7.75 -0.45 4.42
N ARG A 80 8.55 -1.27 3.73
CA ARG A 80 8.09 -2.28 2.76
C ARG A 80 8.44 -3.66 3.28
N ARG A 81 7.43 -4.52 3.49
CA ARG A 81 7.60 -5.88 4.05
C ARG A 81 8.44 -5.90 5.35
N GLY A 82 8.21 -4.93 6.24
CA GLY A 82 8.93 -4.81 7.50
C GLY A 82 10.36 -4.25 7.41
N LYS A 83 10.82 -3.81 6.24
CA LYS A 83 12.14 -3.19 6.05
C LYS A 83 12.02 -1.72 5.67
N ALA A 84 12.96 -0.91 6.13
CA ALA A 84 13.05 0.50 5.73
C ALA A 84 13.06 0.63 4.21
N PHE A 85 12.25 1.55 3.71
CA PHE A 85 12.04 1.81 2.29
C PHE A 85 12.10 3.32 2.05
N LYS A 86 12.55 3.74 0.87
CA LYS A 86 12.58 5.16 0.47
C LYS A 86 12.05 5.27 -0.94
N PRO A 87 10.73 5.52 -1.13
CA PRO A 87 10.17 5.68 -2.45
C PRO A 87 10.63 6.99 -3.10
N ALA A 88 10.92 6.94 -4.39
CA ALA A 88 11.10 8.10 -5.24
C ALA A 88 9.73 8.53 -5.79
N LEU A 89 9.26 9.72 -5.38
CA LEU A 89 7.92 10.22 -5.70
C LEU A 89 7.71 10.46 -7.21
N ASP A 90 8.77 10.80 -7.93
CA ASP A 90 8.79 11.09 -9.37
C ASP A 90 8.88 9.82 -10.24
N LYS A 91 9.19 8.67 -9.62
CA LYS A 91 9.34 7.39 -10.32
C LYS A 91 8.04 6.58 -10.27
N SER A 92 7.88 5.72 -11.26
CA SER A 92 6.74 4.82 -11.34
C SER A 92 6.73 3.81 -10.18
N LEU A 93 5.56 3.22 -9.90
CA LEU A 93 5.42 2.16 -8.91
C LEU A 93 6.37 0.99 -9.22
N GLN A 94 6.44 0.56 -10.49
CA GLN A 94 7.36 -0.50 -10.90
C GLN A 94 8.84 -0.11 -10.73
N ASP A 95 9.23 1.14 -11.00
CA ASP A 95 10.62 1.59 -10.87
C ASP A 95 11.04 1.69 -9.40
N ASN A 96 10.08 1.91 -8.50
CA ASN A 96 10.25 1.79 -7.05
C ASN A 96 10.31 0.33 -6.57
N GLY A 97 10.10 -0.64 -7.47
CA GLY A 97 10.01 -2.06 -7.15
C GLY A 97 8.73 -2.44 -6.41
N ILE A 98 7.65 -1.68 -6.58
CA ILE A 98 6.33 -1.99 -6.02
C ILE A 98 5.58 -2.85 -7.03
N VAL A 99 5.25 -4.07 -6.59
CA VAL A 99 4.61 -5.09 -7.43
C VAL A 99 3.22 -5.46 -6.89
N HIS A 100 2.55 -6.40 -7.56
CA HIS A 100 1.22 -6.85 -7.18
C HIS A 100 1.16 -7.40 -5.75
N LYS A 101 0.17 -6.94 -4.99
CA LYS A 101 -0.06 -7.21 -3.55
C LYS A 101 1.09 -6.77 -2.64
N GLU A 102 1.87 -5.76 -3.05
CA GLU A 102 2.88 -5.19 -2.18
C GLU A 102 2.25 -4.53 -0.96
N TYR A 103 2.85 -4.74 0.21
CA TYR A 103 2.42 -4.12 1.47
C TYR A 103 3.40 -3.01 1.86
N LEU A 104 2.86 -1.80 1.89
CA LEU A 104 3.56 -0.60 2.33
C LEU A 104 2.91 -0.08 3.61
N ARG A 105 3.75 0.22 4.58
CA ARG A 105 3.38 0.96 5.76
C ARG A 105 4.06 2.31 5.73
N PHE A 106 3.31 3.33 6.12
CA PHE A 106 3.82 4.67 6.30
C PHE A 106 3.48 5.16 7.69
N ASP A 107 4.48 5.74 8.36
CA ASP A 107 4.35 6.34 9.67
C ASP A 107 4.64 7.85 9.52
N THR A 108 3.86 8.64 10.24
CA THR A 108 3.96 10.11 10.26
C THR A 108 4.35 10.58 11.65
N PRO A 109 5.66 10.64 11.97
CA PRO A 109 6.11 10.98 13.32
C PRO A 109 5.52 12.30 13.82
N GLY A 110 4.88 12.27 15.00
CA GLY A 110 4.24 13.43 15.62
C GLY A 110 2.84 13.78 15.09
N LEU A 111 2.29 13.00 14.15
CA LEU A 111 0.91 13.09 13.70
C LEU A 111 0.20 11.79 14.12
N ASN A 112 -0.47 11.81 15.27
CA ASN A 112 -1.20 10.67 15.84
C ASN A 112 -2.29 11.14 16.84
N THR A 113 -2.95 12.26 16.51
CA THR A 113 -3.90 13.01 17.34
C THR A 113 -4.99 12.13 17.97
N VAL A 114 -5.45 11.10 17.25
CA VAL A 114 -6.53 10.21 17.70
C VAL A 114 -6.02 9.09 18.61
N CYS A 115 -4.79 8.63 18.43
CA CYS A 115 -4.29 7.40 19.05
C CYS A 115 -3.20 7.58 20.11
N GLY A 116 -2.64 8.79 20.28
CA GLY A 116 -1.73 9.12 21.40
C GLY A 116 -0.30 8.65 21.22
#